data_AF-A0A957DGV0-F1
#
_entry.id   AF-A0A957DGV0-F1
#
_cell.length_a   1.000
_cell.length_b   1.000
_cell.length_c   1.000
_cell.angle_alpha   90.00
_cell.angle_beta   90.00
_cell.angle_gamma   90.00
#
_symmetry.space_group_name_H-M   'P 1'
#
loop_
_entity.id
_entity.type
_entity.pdbx_description
1 polymer ?
#
loop_
_entity_poly.entity_id
_entity_poly.type
_entity_poly.pdbx_seq_one_letter_code
_entity_poly.pdbx_strand_id
1 'polypeptide(L)'
;MPAKQTTPPPTSPPQPATKSKPAAAPRSLPDLHRARCAANAGILLLHFLSPTSFKQGPGDLPLPLPANVYSSLRRAWNAFALPVLHLEEAWLGWCAQNIFITAHDIHTVVVPFNRHADFTGFVGHLPRPSRRR
;
A
#
# COMPACT_ATOMS: atom_id res chain seq x y z
N MET A 1 -19.01 -50.18 -51.71
CA MET A 1 -19.41 -48.86 -51.16
C MET A 1 -19.38 -48.96 -49.63
N PRO A 2 -18.21 -48.78 -48.98
CA PRO A 2 -18.06 -49.04 -47.55
C PRO A 2 -18.25 -47.79 -46.68
N ALA A 3 -18.68 -48.04 -45.44
CA ALA A 3 -19.03 -47.11 -44.39
C ALA A 3 -17.90 -46.14 -44.00
N LYS A 4 -18.20 -44.85 -43.89
CA LYS A 4 -17.31 -43.85 -43.28
C LYS A 4 -17.40 -43.97 -41.76
N GLN A 5 -16.27 -44.31 -41.17
CA GLN A 5 -16.02 -44.42 -39.74
C GLN A 5 -16.22 -43.08 -39.02
N THR A 6 -16.89 -43.18 -37.88
CA THR A 6 -17.01 -42.17 -36.82
C THR A 6 -15.72 -42.15 -35.99
N THR A 7 -15.12 -40.98 -35.80
CA THR A 7 -14.05 -40.73 -34.83
C THR A 7 -14.43 -39.53 -33.94
N PRO A 8 -14.35 -39.63 -32.60
CA PRO A 8 -14.76 -38.58 -31.67
C PRO A 8 -13.70 -37.45 -31.53
N PRO A 9 -14.08 -36.26 -31.04
CA PRO A 9 -13.21 -35.08 -30.96
C PRO A 9 -12.18 -35.19 -29.82
N PRO A 10 -11.03 -34.49 -29.93
CA PRO A 10 -9.99 -34.52 -28.91
C PRO A 10 -10.42 -33.78 -27.64
N THR A 11 -10.50 -34.52 -26.53
CA THR A 11 -10.64 -34.01 -25.17
C THR A 11 -9.48 -33.07 -24.83
N SER A 12 -9.78 -31.78 -24.70
CA SER A 12 -8.84 -30.79 -24.15
C SER A 12 -8.63 -31.03 -22.65
N PRO A 13 -7.38 -31.08 -22.15
CA PRO A 13 -7.12 -31.14 -20.71
C PRO A 13 -7.48 -29.81 -20.02
N PRO A 14 -7.88 -29.85 -18.73
CA PRO A 14 -8.29 -28.67 -17.98
C PRO A 14 -7.10 -27.73 -17.77
N GLN A 15 -7.27 -26.47 -18.16
CA GLN A 15 -6.32 -25.39 -17.85
C GLN A 15 -6.18 -25.27 -16.32
N PRO A 16 -4.96 -25.29 -15.75
CA PRO A 16 -4.78 -24.95 -14.36
C PRO A 16 -5.09 -23.46 -14.18
N ALA A 17 -6.06 -23.16 -13.33
CA ALA A 17 -6.37 -21.82 -12.87
C ALA A 17 -5.09 -21.15 -12.37
N THR A 18 -4.54 -20.24 -13.19
CA THR A 18 -3.44 -19.37 -12.79
C THR A 18 -3.97 -18.43 -11.72
N LYS A 19 -3.79 -18.81 -10.45
CA LYS A 19 -3.83 -17.88 -9.32
C LYS A 19 -2.76 -16.83 -9.59
N SER A 20 -3.16 -15.71 -10.16
CA SER A 20 -2.31 -14.55 -10.39
C SER A 20 -1.90 -13.99 -9.03
N LYS A 21 -0.71 -14.40 -8.58
CA LYS A 21 0.11 -13.65 -7.62
C LYS A 21 0.13 -12.19 -8.10
N PRO A 22 -0.12 -11.17 -7.26
CA PRO A 22 0.02 -9.79 -7.71
C PRO A 22 1.48 -9.59 -8.11
N ALA A 23 1.72 -9.61 -9.42
CA ALA A 23 3.02 -9.46 -10.01
C ALA A 23 3.50 -8.05 -9.66
N ALA A 24 4.69 -7.97 -9.06
CA ALA A 24 5.36 -6.70 -8.83
C ALA A 24 5.56 -6.02 -10.20
N ALA A 25 4.68 -5.09 -10.53
CA ALA A 25 4.79 -4.25 -11.71
C ALA A 25 6.14 -3.49 -11.68
N PRO A 26 6.73 -3.17 -12.84
CA PRO A 26 7.99 -2.45 -12.90
C PRO A 26 7.91 -1.14 -12.10
N ARG A 27 8.81 -1.00 -11.12
CA ARG A 27 8.82 0.05 -10.07
C ARG A 27 9.71 1.24 -10.42
N SER A 28 9.81 1.61 -11.71
CA SER A 28 10.61 2.78 -12.04
C SER A 28 9.89 4.04 -11.56
N LEU A 29 10.58 4.93 -10.84
CA LEU A 29 10.02 6.19 -10.35
C LEU A 29 9.35 7.03 -11.47
N PRO A 30 9.92 7.10 -12.70
CA PRO A 30 9.30 7.80 -13.81
C PRO A 30 7.96 7.21 -14.25
N ASP A 31 7.80 5.89 -14.22
CA ASP A 31 6.54 5.23 -14.61
C ASP A 31 5.43 5.50 -13.59
N LEU A 32 5.77 5.57 -12.29
CA LEU A 32 4.84 5.99 -11.23
C LEU A 32 4.38 7.45 -11.42
N HIS A 33 5.27 8.33 -11.87
CA HIS A 33 4.90 9.72 -12.15
C HIS A 33 3.88 9.82 -13.30
N ARG A 34 4.08 9.04 -14.39
CA ARG A 34 3.15 9.03 -15.53
C ARG A 34 1.77 8.45 -15.17
N ALA A 35 1.73 7.39 -14.37
CA ALA A 35 0.48 6.80 -13.92
C ALA A 35 -0.38 7.78 -13.08
N ARG A 36 0.26 8.77 -12.43
CA ARG A 36 -0.37 9.69 -11.48
C ARG A 36 -1.18 10.81 -12.14
N CYS A 37 -0.89 11.17 -13.38
CA CYS A 37 -1.60 12.26 -14.07
C CYS A 37 -3.02 11.89 -14.53
N ALA A 38 -3.38 10.60 -14.59
CA ALA A 38 -4.67 10.15 -15.10
C ALA A 38 -5.77 10.04 -14.01
N ALA A 39 -5.43 10.10 -12.72
CA ALA A 39 -6.36 9.84 -11.62
C ALA A 39 -6.24 10.92 -10.54
N ASN A 40 -7.23 11.82 -10.52
CA ASN A 40 -7.58 12.79 -9.47
C ASN A 40 -6.45 13.13 -8.46
N ALA A 41 -5.69 14.19 -8.75
CA ALA A 41 -4.40 14.54 -8.18
C ALA A 41 -4.37 14.94 -6.68
N GLY A 42 -5.45 14.76 -5.93
CA GLY A 42 -5.57 15.22 -4.53
C GLY A 42 -5.87 14.12 -3.51
N ILE A 43 -6.10 12.87 -3.91
CA ILE A 43 -6.48 11.78 -2.98
C ILE A 43 -5.46 10.66 -3.04
N LEU A 44 -4.84 10.36 -1.91
CA LEU A 44 -3.94 9.23 -1.73
C LEU A 44 -4.62 8.14 -0.91
N LEU A 45 -4.61 6.91 -1.43
CA LEU A 45 -5.10 5.72 -0.73
C LEU A 45 -3.91 4.95 -0.17
N LEU A 46 -3.91 4.67 1.13
CA LEU A 46 -2.87 3.88 1.79
C LEU A 46 -3.45 2.59 2.34
N HIS A 47 -2.78 1.48 2.07
CA HIS A 47 -3.15 0.15 2.56
C HIS A 47 -1.98 -0.38 3.40
N PHE A 48 -2.25 -0.61 4.69
CA PHE A 48 -1.30 -1.15 5.65
C PHE A 48 -1.52 -2.66 5.75
N LEU A 49 -0.71 -3.41 5.01
CA LEU A 49 -0.81 -4.88 4.93
C LEU A 49 -0.18 -5.60 6.13
N SER A 50 0.60 -4.89 6.95
CA SER A 50 1.26 -5.40 8.14
C SER A 50 0.96 -4.52 9.35
N PRO A 51 0.98 -5.07 10.57
CA PRO A 51 0.87 -4.29 11.80
C PRO A 51 1.91 -3.17 11.81
N THR A 52 1.43 -1.94 11.68
CA THR A 52 2.27 -0.74 11.60
C THR A 52 2.04 0.09 12.84
N SER A 53 3.08 0.67 13.43
CA SER A 53 2.92 1.67 14.50
C SER A 53 4.00 2.72 14.37
N PHE A 54 3.71 3.88 14.93
CA PHE A 54 4.63 5.00 14.94
C PHE A 54 5.08 5.29 16.36
N LYS A 55 6.35 5.64 16.54
CA LYS A 55 6.87 6.04 17.85
C LYS A 55 6.45 7.47 18.14
N GLN A 56 5.84 7.71 19.30
CA GLN A 56 5.56 9.05 19.80
C GLN A 56 5.97 9.13 21.28
N GLY A 57 7.15 9.71 21.53
CA GLY A 57 7.73 9.76 22.88
C GLY A 57 8.02 8.34 23.41
N PRO A 58 7.62 8.00 24.65
CA PRO A 58 7.86 6.67 25.22
C PRO A 58 6.91 5.58 24.69
N GLY A 59 5.85 5.94 23.95
CA GLY A 59 4.77 5.02 23.55
C GLY A 59 4.72 4.73 22.05
N ASP A 60 3.95 3.70 21.71
CA ASP A 60 3.54 3.36 20.34
C ASP A 60 2.19 4.02 20.03
N LEU A 61 2.12 4.71 18.91
CA LEU A 61 0.90 5.32 18.37
C LEU A 61 0.37 4.46 17.23
N PRO A 62 -0.71 3.68 17.45
CA PRO A 62 -1.32 2.84 16.43
C PRO A 62 -2.29 3.65 15.54
N LEU A 63 -1.92 4.87 15.15
CA LEU A 63 -2.74 5.73 14.29
C LEU A 63 -1.93 6.27 13.11
N PRO A 64 -2.46 6.23 11.88
CA PRO A 64 -1.78 6.73 10.68
C PRO A 64 -1.85 8.26 10.57
N LEU A 65 -1.29 8.97 11.54
CA LEU A 65 -1.21 10.43 11.46
C LEU A 65 -0.35 10.84 10.25
N PRO A 66 -0.77 11.83 9.44
CA PRO A 66 -0.02 12.24 8.25
C PRO A 66 1.44 12.58 8.57
N ALA A 67 1.69 13.34 9.63
CA ALA A 67 3.05 13.67 10.07
C ALA A 67 3.92 12.42 10.28
N ASN A 68 3.38 11.36 10.90
CA ASN A 68 4.16 10.16 11.20
C ASN A 68 4.38 9.28 9.95
N VAL A 69 3.36 9.15 9.11
CA VAL A 69 3.43 8.43 7.83
C VAL A 69 4.47 9.09 6.92
N TYR A 70 4.36 10.41 6.70
CA TYR A 70 5.27 11.14 5.82
C TYR A 70 6.67 11.29 6.39
N SER A 71 6.84 11.34 7.71
CA SER A 71 8.16 11.29 8.34
C SER A 71 8.86 9.97 8.04
N SER A 72 8.14 8.86 8.17
CA SER A 72 8.66 7.51 7.85
C SER A 72 9.03 7.39 6.38
N LEU A 73 8.17 7.89 5.48
CA LEU A 73 8.42 7.90 4.04
C LEU A 73 9.60 8.81 3.65
N ARG A 74 9.73 9.99 4.26
CA ARG A 74 10.86 10.89 4.05
C ARG A 74 12.16 10.24 4.48
N ARG A 75 12.20 9.58 5.63
CA ARG A 75 13.39 8.86 6.09
C ARG A 75 13.78 7.75 5.12
N ALA A 76 12.80 6.97 4.64
CA ALA A 76 13.03 5.95 3.62
C ALA A 76 13.55 6.59 2.32
N TRP A 77 12.92 7.68 1.86
CA TRP A 77 13.32 8.41 0.66
C TRP A 77 14.76 8.92 0.76
N ASN A 78 15.10 9.67 1.81
CA ASN A 78 16.42 10.25 2.01
C ASN A 78 17.52 9.18 2.15
N ALA A 79 17.17 7.97 2.60
CA ALA A 79 18.13 6.85 2.66
C ALA A 79 18.51 6.30 1.27
N PHE A 80 17.63 6.41 0.28
CA PHE A 80 17.88 5.92 -1.09
C PHE A 80 18.19 7.04 -2.09
N ALA A 81 17.73 8.25 -1.82
CA ALA A 81 17.88 9.40 -2.70
C ALA A 81 19.26 10.04 -2.57
N LEU A 82 19.74 10.63 -3.67
CA LEU A 82 20.92 11.49 -3.66
C LEU A 82 20.68 12.70 -2.74
N PRO A 83 21.72 13.27 -2.10
CA PRO A 83 21.59 14.39 -1.18
C PRO A 83 20.82 15.61 -1.74
N VAL A 84 20.99 15.89 -3.04
CA VAL A 84 20.28 16.98 -3.75
C VAL A 84 18.76 16.76 -3.86
N LEU A 85 18.29 15.53 -3.69
CA LEU A 85 16.87 15.15 -3.71
C LEU A 85 16.30 14.89 -2.31
N HIS A 86 17.06 15.20 -1.25
CA HIS A 86 16.59 15.01 0.11
C HIS A 86 15.44 15.95 0.41
N LEU A 87 14.40 15.40 1.03
CA LEU A 87 13.27 16.18 1.52
C LEU A 87 13.67 16.84 2.84
N GLU A 88 13.44 18.14 2.95
CA GLU A 88 13.71 18.93 4.15
C GLU A 88 12.66 18.70 5.24
N GLU A 89 12.99 19.11 6.47
CA GLU A 89 12.05 19.04 7.60
C GLU A 89 10.84 19.96 7.41
N ALA A 90 11.02 21.12 6.76
CA ALA A 90 9.94 22.07 6.50
C ALA A 90 8.80 21.46 5.67
N TRP A 91 9.12 20.53 4.76
CA TRP A 91 8.14 19.78 3.98
C TRP A 91 7.21 18.94 4.88
N LEU A 92 7.74 18.38 5.97
CA LEU A 92 6.95 17.60 6.91
C LEU A 92 5.93 18.49 7.64
N GLY A 93 6.32 19.71 8.01
CA GLY A 93 5.42 20.71 8.58
C GLY A 93 4.28 21.06 7.63
N TRP A 94 4.59 21.24 6.34
CA TRP A 94 3.58 21.45 5.31
C TRP A 94 2.62 20.25 5.19
N CYS A 95 3.13 19.02 5.16
CA CYS A 95 2.32 17.81 5.12
C CYS A 95 1.36 17.69 6.31
N ALA A 96 1.85 17.99 7.52
CA ALA A 96 1.04 17.93 8.73
C ALA A 96 -0.13 18.93 8.73
N GLN A 97 0.03 20.07 8.06
CA GLN A 97 -0.98 21.13 8.01
C GLN A 97 -1.96 21.00 6.84
N ASN A 98 -1.52 20.40 5.72
CA ASN A 98 -2.28 20.39 4.47
C ASN A 98 -2.88 19.02 4.13
N ILE A 99 -2.47 17.95 4.81
CA ILE A 99 -2.93 16.60 4.52
C ILE A 99 -3.87 16.13 5.63
N PHE A 100 -5.10 15.80 5.23
CA PHE A 100 -6.16 15.40 6.14
C PHE A 100 -6.62 13.98 5.83
N ILE A 101 -6.89 13.20 6.88
CA ILE A 101 -7.51 11.88 6.76
C ILE A 101 -9.01 12.10 6.58
N THR A 102 -9.53 11.72 5.42
CA THR A 102 -10.96 11.88 5.09
C THR A 102 -11.79 10.65 5.46
N ALA A 103 -11.21 9.47 5.36
CA ALA A 103 -11.80 8.20 5.77
C ALA A 103 -10.69 7.23 6.22
N HIS A 104 -11.00 6.38 7.18
CA HIS A 104 -10.12 5.33 7.65
C HIS A 104 -10.92 4.09 8.02
N ASP A 105 -10.38 2.92 7.69
CA ASP A 105 -10.86 1.63 8.13
C ASP A 105 -9.64 0.86 8.66
N ILE A 106 -9.37 1.04 9.95
CA ILE A 106 -8.19 0.49 10.63
C ILE A 106 -8.61 -0.16 11.93
N HIS A 107 -7.89 -1.23 12.28
CA HIS A 107 -8.06 -1.92 13.54
C HIS A 107 -6.70 -2.08 14.23
N THR A 108 -6.69 -1.86 15.53
CA THR A 108 -5.52 -2.02 16.38
C THR A 108 -5.29 -3.50 16.67
N VAL A 109 -4.04 -3.95 16.55
CA VAL A 109 -3.60 -5.31 16.82
C VAL A 109 -2.40 -5.25 17.74
N VAL A 110 -2.46 -6.00 18.83
CA VAL A 110 -1.30 -6.23 19.71
C VAL A 110 -0.54 -7.42 19.15
N VAL A 111 0.74 -7.22 18.85
CA VAL A 111 1.62 -8.23 18.27
C VAL A 111 2.74 -8.52 19.27
N PRO A 112 2.92 -9.77 19.70
CA PRO A 112 4.04 -10.15 20.54
C PRO A 112 5.33 -10.07 19.73
N PHE A 113 6.25 -9.18 20.11
CA PHE A 113 7.51 -8.97 19.38
C PHE A 113 8.67 -9.76 20.02
N ASN A 114 8.69 -9.88 21.36
CA ASN A 114 9.60 -10.74 22.10
C ASN A 114 8.99 -11.16 23.46
N ARG A 115 9.70 -11.96 24.27
CA ARG A 115 9.23 -12.44 25.60
C ARG A 115 8.96 -11.34 26.64
N HIS A 116 9.34 -10.10 26.37
CA HIS A 116 9.34 -8.99 27.34
C HIS A 116 8.57 -7.75 26.85
N ALA A 117 8.11 -7.72 25.61
CA ALA A 117 7.44 -6.57 25.03
C ALA A 117 6.46 -6.96 23.94
N ASP A 118 5.20 -6.60 24.18
CA ASP A 118 4.16 -6.57 23.17
C ASP A 118 4.18 -5.21 22.47
N PHE A 119 3.98 -5.22 21.17
CA PHE A 119 3.90 -4.02 20.36
C PHE A 119 2.46 -3.80 19.88
N THR A 120 1.94 -2.59 20.09
CA THR A 120 0.60 -2.23 19.62
C THR A 120 0.71 -1.51 18.27
N GLY A 121 0.22 -2.14 17.22
CA GLY A 121 0.15 -1.58 15.88
C GLY A 121 -1.28 -1.53 15.35
N PHE A 122 -1.44 -1.06 14.12
CA PHE A 122 -2.70 -1.07 13.39
C PHE A 122 -2.53 -1.73 12.02
N VAL A 123 -3.61 -2.33 11.54
CA VAL A 123 -3.75 -2.91 10.20
C VAL A 123 -5.01 -2.35 9.59
N GLY A 124 -4.99 -2.07 8.29
CA GLY A 124 -6.19 -1.59 7.60
C GLY A 124 -5.86 -0.72 6.41
N HIS A 125 -6.83 0.07 5.97
CA HIS A 125 -6.69 0.91 4.80
C HIS A 125 -7.40 2.25 4.97
N LEU A 126 -6.99 3.23 4.18
CA LEU A 126 -7.63 4.53 4.05
C LEU A 126 -8.41 4.52 2.74
N PRO A 127 -9.70 4.11 2.74
CA PRO A 127 -10.50 4.05 1.53
C PRO A 127 -10.79 5.44 0.99
N ARG A 128 -11.17 5.49 -0.30
CA ARG A 128 -11.72 6.72 -0.85
C ARG A 128 -13.05 7.02 -0.13
N PRO A 129 -13.30 8.27 0.32
CA PRO A 129 -14.58 8.61 0.91
C PRO A 129 -15.71 8.28 -0.08
N SER A 130 -16.71 7.53 0.40
CA SER A 130 -17.90 7.21 -0.41
C SER A 130 -18.61 8.53 -0.73
N ARG A 131 -18.72 8.86 -2.03
CA ARG A 131 -19.48 10.03 -2.49
C ARG A 131 -20.95 9.77 -2.15
N ARG A 132 -21.43 10.26 -1.00
CA ARG A 132 -22.87 10.32 -0.74
C ARG A 132 -23.43 11.45 -1.62
N ARG A 133 -24.36 11.08 -2.50
CA ARG A 133 -25.15 12.00 -3.31
C ARG A 133 -26.15 12.74 -2.44
#